data_AF-A0A4C2EP02-F1
#
_entry.id   AF-A0A4C2EP02-F1
#
_cell.length_a   1.000
_cell.length_b   1.000
_cell.length_c   1.000
_cell.angle_alpha   90.00
_cell.angle_beta   90.00
_cell.angle_gamma   90.00
#
_symmetry.space_group_name_H-M   'P 1'
#
loop_
_entity.id
_entity.type
_entity.pdbx_description
1 polymer ?
#
loop_
_entity_poly.entity_id
_entity_poly.type
_entity_poly.pdbx_seq_one_letter_code
_entity_poly.pdbx_strand_id
1 'polypeptide(L)' 'MSEVSVADVNGIVYEPVRGPKWKIEFEPRSDGSFERIEAVWNGCQWRITGREVVTTMRRI' A
#
# COMPACT_ATOMS: atom_id res chain seq x y z
N MET A 1 -14.55 -17.18 -5.98
CA MET A 1 -13.18 -16.60 -6.01
C MET A 1 -12.59 -16.87 -4.64
N SER A 2 -11.82 -17.94 -4.50
CA SER A 2 -11.35 -18.40 -3.20
C SER A 2 -10.31 -17.44 -2.63
N GLU A 3 -10.61 -16.90 -1.45
CA GLU A 3 -9.69 -16.14 -0.61
C GLU A 3 -8.51 -17.04 -0.27
N VAL A 4 -7.41 -16.89 -1.00
CA VAL A 4 -6.17 -17.58 -0.68
C VAL A 4 -5.66 -16.94 0.61
N SER A 5 -5.83 -17.67 1.71
CA SER A 5 -5.34 -17.31 3.03
C SER A 5 -3.86 -16.99 2.96
N VAL A 6 -3.54 -15.76 3.36
CA VAL A 6 -2.28 -15.07 3.13
C VAL A 6 -1.26 -15.38 4.22
N ALA A 7 -0.93 -16.66 4.36
CA ALA A 7 0.00 -17.15 5.36
C ALA A 7 1.40 -17.33 4.75
N ASP A 8 2.46 -17.16 5.55
CA ASP A 8 3.83 -17.45 5.13
C ASP A 8 4.08 -18.96 4.96
N VAL A 9 5.32 -19.35 4.64
CA VAL A 9 5.71 -20.77 4.45
C VAL A 9 5.46 -21.65 5.68
N ASN A 10 5.29 -21.04 6.86
CA ASN A 10 5.02 -21.71 8.13
C ASN A 10 3.56 -21.59 8.58
N GLY A 11 2.68 -20.99 7.77
CA GLY A 11 1.28 -20.80 8.12
C GLY A 11 1.02 -19.61 9.06
N ILE A 12 1.99 -18.69 9.22
CA ILE A 12 1.83 -17.50 10.06
C ILE A 12 1.23 -16.36 9.24
N VAL A 13 0.19 -15.72 9.79
CA VAL A 13 -0.44 -14.52 9.21
C VAL A 13 -0.02 -13.32 10.06
N TYR A 14 0.63 -12.32 9.45
CA TYR A 14 0.95 -11.07 10.14
C TYR A 14 -0.13 -10.04 9.85
N GLU A 15 -0.65 -9.40 10.89
CA GLU A 15 -1.59 -8.28 10.76
C GLU A 15 -0.90 -6.95 11.11
N PRO A 16 -1.23 -5.84 10.42
CA PRO A 16 -0.70 -4.54 10.81
C PRO A 16 -1.08 -4.19 12.25
N VAL A 17 -0.10 -3.78 13.06
CA VAL A 17 -0.32 -3.45 14.49
C VAL A 17 -1.34 -2.32 14.67
N ARG A 18 -1.43 -1.39 13.71
CA ARG A 18 -2.40 -0.28 13.71
C ARG A 18 -2.84 0.05 12.29
N GLY A 19 -4.14 0.28 12.12
CA GLY A 19 -4.72 0.84 10.91
C GLY A 19 -5.20 -0.19 9.89
N PRO A 20 -5.79 0.28 8.78
CA PRO A 20 -6.33 -0.59 7.76
C PRO A 20 -5.23 -1.34 7.00
N LYS A 21 -5.57 -2.49 6.40
CA LYS A 21 -4.66 -3.29 5.53
C LYS A 21 -4.38 -2.62 4.17
N TRP A 22 -4.53 -1.30 4.07
CA TRP A 22 -4.21 -0.47 2.90
C TRP A 22 -3.58 0.86 3.35
N LYS A 23 -2.68 1.41 2.52
CA LYS A 23 -2.05 2.71 2.74
C LYS A 23 -1.91 3.49 1.44
N ILE A 24 -1.81 4.82 1.56
CA ILE A 24 -1.38 5.72 0.49
C ILE A 24 -0.09 6.40 0.94
N GLU A 25 0.93 6.38 0.09
CA GLU A 25 2.18 7.11 0.25
C GLU A 25 2.36 8.11 -0.89
N PHE A 26 3.08 9.20 -0.63
CA PHE A 26 3.40 10.22 -1.63
C PHE A 26 4.91 10.41 -1.69
N GLU A 27 5.50 10.06 -2.83
CA GLU A 27 6.94 10.26 -3.08
C GLU A 27 7.14 11.52 -3.94
N PRO A 28 7.94 12.50 -3.51
CA PRO A 28 8.22 13.68 -4.31
C PRO A 28 9.06 13.33 -5.55
N ARG A 29 8.76 13.98 -6.69
CA ARG A 29 9.52 13.89 -7.95
C ARG A 29 10.28 15.20 -8.19
N SER A 30 11.29 15.14 -9.07
CA SER A 30 12.15 16.30 -9.38
C SER A 30 11.45 17.43 -10.12
N ASP A 31 10.33 17.15 -10.79
CA ASP A 31 9.50 18.13 -11.51
C ASP A 31 8.46 18.84 -10.61
N GLY A 32 8.51 18.60 -9.30
CA GLY A 32 7.57 19.16 -8.33
C GLY A 32 6.24 18.43 -8.25
N SER A 33 6.03 17.37 -9.03
CA SER A 33 4.90 16.45 -8.87
C SER A 33 5.17 15.40 -7.79
N PHE A 34 4.16 14.61 -7.46
CA PHE A 34 4.25 13.51 -6.52
C PHE A 34 3.82 12.22 -7.16
N GLU A 35 4.44 11.12 -6.76
CA GLU A 35 3.97 9.79 -7.06
C GLU A 35 3.10 9.30 -5.91
N ARG A 36 1.79 9.21 -6.16
CA ARG A 36 0.81 8.63 -5.24
C ARG A 36 0.87 7.12 -5.38
N ILE A 37 1.22 6.43 -4.30
CA ILE A 37 1.38 4.98 -4.27
C ILE A 37 0.30 4.39 -3.37
N GLU A 38 -0.52 3.52 -3.93
CA GLU A 38 -1.45 2.69 -3.18
C GLU A 38 -0.82 1.33 -2.91
N ALA A 39 -0.91 0.87 -1.66
CA ALA A 39 -0.43 -0.46 -1.29
C ALA A 39 -1.37 -1.17 -0.32
N VAL A 40 -1.46 -2.49 -0.45
CA VAL A 40 -2.25 -3.39 0.40
C VAL A 40 -1.31 -4.33 1.15
N TRP A 41 -1.59 -4.59 2.42
CA TRP A 41 -0.84 -5.56 3.22
C TRP A 41 -1.25 -6.98 2.84
N ASN A 42 -0.30 -7.76 2.34
CA ASN A 42 -0.53 -9.16 1.96
C ASN A 42 0.01 -10.13 3.01
N GLY A 43 -0.15 -9.85 4.30
CA GLY A 43 0.28 -10.78 5.34
C GLY A 43 1.79 -10.85 5.56
N CYS A 44 2.64 -10.43 4.63
CA CYS A 44 4.10 -10.44 4.78
C CYS A 44 4.75 -9.10 4.41
N GLN A 45 4.21 -8.41 3.41
CA GLN A 45 4.75 -7.14 2.92
C GLN A 45 3.65 -6.23 2.38
N TRP A 46 4.01 -4.98 2.12
CA TRP A 46 3.17 -4.06 1.37
C TRP A 46 3.29 -4.38 -0.12
N ARG A 47 2.17 -4.74 -0.75
CA ARG A 47 2.08 -4.94 -2.19
C ARG A 47 1.50 -3.69 -2.82
N ILE A 48 2.26 -3.05 -3.72
CA ILE A 48 1.78 -1.91 -4.51
C ILE A 48 0.65 -2.38 -5.43
N THR A 49 -0.48 -1.69 -5.39
CA THR A 49 -1.67 -1.95 -6.22
C THR A 49 -1.97 -0.82 -7.21
N GLY A 50 -1.43 0.37 -6.97
CA GLY A 50 -1.63 1.53 -7.84
C GLY A 50 -0.49 2.54 -7.71
N ARG A 51 -0.17 3.20 -8.82
CA ARG A 51 0.81 4.28 -8.87
C ARG A 51 0.34 5.32 -9.87
N GLU A 52 0.29 6.57 -9.45
CA GLU A 52 -0.19 7.69 -10.27
C GLU A 52 0.62 8.94 -9.97
N VAL A 53 0.95 9.71 -11.01
CA VAL A 53 1.55 11.03 -10.85
C VAL A 53 0.45 12.04 -10.55
N VAL A 54 0.56 12.73 -9.43
CA VAL A 54 -0.38 13.78 -9.00
C VAL A 54 0.36 15.11 -8.84
N THR A 55 -0.27 16.18 -9.30
CA THR A 55 0.31 17.54 -9.29
C THR A 55 -0.31 18.45 -8.24
N THR A 56 -1.37 18.00 -7.56
CA THR A 56 -2.08 18.81 -6.55
C THR A 56 -2.44 17.94 -5.35
N MET A 57 -1.90 18.28 -4.18
CA MET A 57 -2.36 17.73 -2.90
C MET A 57 -3.24 18.77 -2.20
N ARG A 58 -4.49 18.41 -1.92
CA ARG A 58 -5.40 19.23 -1.11
C ARG A 58 -5.75 18.50 0.17
N ARG A 59 -5.69 19.22 1.30
CA ARG A 59 -6.24 18.75 2.57
C ARG A 59 -7.73 19.11 2.58
N ILE A 60 -8.56 18.13 2.89
CA ILE A 60 -10.01 18.32 3.07
C ILE A 60 -10.27 18.72 4.52
#